data_AF-A0A9C9G9G0-F1
#
_entry.id   AF-A0A9C9G9G0-F1
#
_cell.length_a   1.000
_cell.length_b   1.000
_cell.length_c   1.000
_cell.angle_alpha   90.00
_cell.angle_beta   90.00
_cell.angle_gamma   90.00
#
_symmetry.space_group_name_H-M   'P 1'
#
loop_
_entity.id
_entity.type
_entity.pdbx_description
1 polymer ?
#
loop_
_entity_poly.entity_id
_entity_poly.type
_entity_poly.pdbx_seq_one_letter_code
_entity_poly.pdbx_strand_id
1 'polypeptide(L)'
;MMGIKRDSGFTLLELLVSLSIFALIGVMAYGGLETVMTQQSRTGEASQRLADLQKAYRIMQRDLEQMVDRKIRNEYGDTIGALVGGRGFTGVEFSRAGHPNPAGFLRSNLQRVAYVPDQDTLLRQTWRVLDRAQDSRPDKQVLVEGISRFSMRFLDETNKWLESWPPTQGSSATPGSSATPASLPQAVEVELEFDDLGIINWIFRLPQAFKPGKKTPAGKPPAGGNNAPANGGKVPVKGAG
;
A
#
# COMPACT_ATOMS: atom_id res chain seq x y z
N MET A 1 47.79 67.98 -45.72
CA MET A 1 48.81 67.36 -44.85
C MET A 1 48.12 66.35 -43.96
N MET A 2 48.41 65.06 -44.14
CA MET A 2 47.80 63.95 -43.42
C MET A 2 48.58 63.77 -42.10
N GLY A 3 47.96 64.10 -40.96
CA GLY A 3 48.58 63.89 -39.65
C GLY A 3 48.67 62.40 -39.37
N ILE A 4 49.88 61.86 -39.30
CA ILE A 4 50.12 60.48 -38.89
C ILE A 4 49.80 60.40 -37.39
N LYS A 5 48.69 59.74 -37.04
CA LYS A 5 48.40 59.37 -35.65
C LYS A 5 49.44 58.35 -35.21
N ARG A 6 50.10 58.61 -34.07
CA ARG A 6 50.91 57.60 -33.39
C ARG A 6 49.96 56.65 -32.69
N ASP A 7 49.97 55.38 -33.11
CA ASP A 7 49.32 54.31 -32.36
C ASP A 7 50.09 54.09 -31.05
N SER A 8 49.40 54.30 -29.94
CA SER A 8 49.88 53.93 -28.61
C SER A 8 49.82 52.41 -28.47
N GLY A 9 50.98 51.76 -28.44
CA GLY A 9 51.08 50.32 -28.14
C GLY A 9 50.76 50.01 -26.67
N PHE A 10 50.28 48.79 -26.41
CA PHE A 10 49.99 48.31 -25.06
C PHE A 10 51.24 48.25 -24.19
N THR A 11 51.11 48.62 -22.92
CA THR A 11 52.21 48.46 -21.95
C THR A 11 52.26 47.02 -21.43
N LEU A 12 53.44 46.56 -21.03
CA LEU A 12 53.62 45.22 -20.43
C LEU A 12 52.79 45.05 -19.15
N LEU A 13 52.60 46.14 -18.39
CA LEU A 13 51.77 46.16 -17.18
C LEU A 13 50.30 45.92 -17.50
N GLU A 14 49.79 46.53 -18.57
CA GLU A 14 48.39 46.40 -19.00
C GLU A 14 48.07 44.96 -19.44
N LEU A 15 48.98 44.35 -20.22
CA LEU A 15 48.85 42.94 -20.61
C LEU A 15 48.87 42.01 -19.39
N LEU A 16 49.73 42.28 -18.39
CA LEU A 16 49.80 41.49 -17.17
C LEU A 16 48.51 41.60 -16.34
N VAL A 17 47.99 42.82 -16.18
CA VAL A 17 46.71 43.05 -15.49
C VAL A 17 45.55 42.38 -16.23
N SER A 18 45.48 42.50 -17.56
CA SER A 18 44.46 41.82 -18.37
C SER A 18 44.51 40.29 -18.24
N LEU A 19 45.70 39.68 -18.33
CA LEU A 19 45.85 38.23 -18.14
C LEU A 19 45.48 37.80 -16.71
N SER A 20 45.83 38.60 -15.70
CA SER A 20 45.51 38.30 -14.31
C SER A 20 44.00 38.31 -14.05
N ILE A 21 43.29 39.33 -14.55
CA ILE A 21 41.82 39.41 -14.44
C ILE A 21 41.17 38.29 -15.24
N PHE A 22 41.65 38.02 -16.46
CA PHE A 22 41.12 36.94 -17.29
C PHE A 22 41.29 35.58 -16.62
N ALA A 23 42.48 35.29 -16.07
CA ALA A 23 42.75 34.06 -15.33
C ALA A 23 41.83 33.95 -14.11
N LEU A 24 41.64 35.03 -13.35
CA LEU A 24 40.74 35.06 -12.20
C LEU A 24 39.29 34.75 -12.58
N ILE A 25 38.77 35.40 -13.63
CA ILE A 25 37.42 35.15 -14.14
C ILE A 25 37.31 33.70 -14.63
N GLY A 26 38.33 33.19 -15.34
CA GLY A 26 38.37 31.81 -15.81
C GLY A 26 38.27 30.79 -14.67
N VAL A 27 39.02 31.01 -13.58
CA VAL A 27 38.96 30.17 -12.38
C VAL A 27 37.58 30.23 -11.72
N MET A 28 36.99 31.43 -11.58
CA MET A 28 35.66 31.57 -10.99
C MET A 28 34.58 30.90 -11.86
N ALA A 29 34.64 31.07 -13.17
CA ALA A 29 33.70 30.47 -14.11
C ALA A 29 33.77 28.94 -14.08
N TYR A 30 34.99 28.39 -14.08
CA TYR A 30 35.20 26.94 -13.97
C TYR A 30 34.70 26.40 -12.63
N GLY A 31 35.01 27.06 -11.51
CA GLY A 31 34.51 26.67 -10.19
C GLY A 31 32.98 26.75 -10.07
N GLY A 32 32.37 27.77 -10.68
CA GLY A 32 30.91 27.90 -10.77
C GLY A 32 30.28 26.76 -11.56
N LEU A 33 30.86 26.38 -12.70
CA LEU A 33 30.37 25.27 -13.52
C LEU A 33 30.44 23.93 -12.77
N GLU A 34 31.56 23.64 -12.10
CA GLU A 34 31.73 22.42 -11.31
C GLU A 34 30.70 22.32 -10.18
N THR A 35 30.43 23.45 -9.52
CA THR A 35 29.39 23.53 -8.47
C THR A 35 28.01 23.21 -9.03
N VAL A 36 27.67 23.73 -10.22
CA VAL A 36 26.39 23.45 -10.86
C VAL A 36 26.29 21.98 -11.27
N MET A 37 27.34 21.40 -11.85
CA MET A 37 27.36 20.00 -12.28
C MET A 37 27.21 19.04 -11.09
N THR A 38 27.97 19.26 -10.01
CA THR A 38 27.88 18.44 -8.80
C THR A 38 26.52 18.56 -8.11
N GLN A 39 25.95 19.77 -8.06
CA GLN A 39 24.60 19.99 -7.53
C GLN A 39 23.53 19.29 -8.38
N GLN A 40 23.67 19.34 -9.70
CA GLN A 40 22.77 18.63 -10.61
C GLN A 40 22.83 17.12 -10.41
N SER A 41 24.03 16.54 -10.26
CA SER A 41 24.20 15.10 -9.99
C SER A 41 23.52 14.68 -8.69
N ARG A 42 23.78 15.39 -7.59
CA ARG A 42 23.16 15.12 -6.27
C ARG A 42 21.65 15.23 -6.31
N THR A 43 21.13 16.24 -7.01
CA THR A 43 19.68 16.41 -7.20
C THR A 43 19.10 15.26 -8.02
N GLY A 44 19.81 14.80 -9.05
CA GLY A 44 19.42 13.65 -9.85
C GLY A 44 19.31 12.36 -9.03
N GLU A 45 20.32 12.07 -8.20
CA GLU A 45 20.33 10.90 -7.30
C GLU A 45 19.16 10.94 -6.31
N ALA A 46 18.93 12.08 -5.64
CA ALA A 46 17.82 12.25 -4.72
C ALA A 46 16.46 12.09 -5.41
N SER A 47 16.32 12.62 -6.63
CA SER A 47 15.10 12.48 -7.41
C SER A 47 14.82 11.04 -7.81
N GLN A 48 15.86 10.28 -8.19
CA GLN A 48 15.74 8.86 -8.51
C GLN A 48 15.35 8.05 -7.27
N ARG A 49 16.00 8.30 -6.13
CA ARG A 49 15.67 7.65 -4.84
C ARG A 49 14.20 7.86 -4.45
N LEU A 50 13.70 9.09 -4.59
CA LEU A 50 12.29 9.39 -4.34
C LEU A 50 11.36 8.66 -5.32
N ALA A 51 11.71 8.61 -6.60
CA ALA A 51 10.92 7.92 -7.62
C ALA A 51 10.81 6.41 -7.32
N ASP A 52 11.89 5.79 -6.85
CA ASP A 52 11.92 4.38 -6.47
C ASP A 52 11.04 4.11 -5.25
N LEU A 53 11.09 4.95 -4.22
CA LEU A 53 10.19 4.86 -3.06
C LEU A 53 8.72 5.05 -3.45
N GLN A 54 8.41 6.01 -4.33
CA GLN A 54 7.05 6.21 -4.83
C GLN A 54 6.55 5.01 -5.63
N LYS A 55 7.43 4.40 -6.43
CA LYS A 55 7.11 3.17 -7.18
C LYS A 55 6.84 2.01 -6.21
N ALA A 56 7.66 1.84 -5.18
CA ALA A 56 7.48 0.84 -4.12
C ALA A 56 6.14 1.03 -3.41
N TYR A 57 5.85 2.25 -2.97
CA TYR A 57 4.58 2.63 -2.34
C TYR A 57 3.38 2.26 -3.22
N ARG A 58 3.40 2.64 -4.51
CA ARG A 58 2.28 2.37 -5.44
C ARG A 58 2.08 0.88 -5.70
N ILE A 59 3.16 0.10 -5.76
CA ILE A 59 3.08 -1.36 -5.90
C ILE A 59 2.40 -1.94 -4.66
N MET A 60 2.89 -1.59 -3.47
CA MET A 60 2.36 -2.07 -2.19
C MET A 60 0.91 -1.65 -1.96
N GLN A 61 0.59 -0.39 -2.25
CA GLN A 61 -0.77 0.13 -2.22
C GLN A 61 -1.70 -0.74 -3.08
N ARG A 62 -1.33 -0.99 -4.34
CA ARG A 62 -2.15 -1.79 -5.26
C ARG A 62 -2.29 -3.24 -4.80
N ASP A 63 -1.23 -3.82 -4.24
CA ASP A 63 -1.29 -5.18 -3.70
C ASP A 63 -2.27 -5.27 -2.53
N LEU A 64 -2.18 -4.34 -1.57
CA LEU A 64 -2.99 -4.30 -0.36
C LEU A 64 -4.45 -3.90 -0.63
N GLU A 65 -4.70 -2.92 -1.50
CA GLU A 65 -6.04 -2.50 -1.92
C GLU A 65 -6.79 -3.59 -2.71
N GLN A 66 -6.08 -4.59 -3.22
CA GLN A 66 -6.69 -5.71 -3.94
C GLN A 66 -6.65 -7.01 -3.15
N MET A 67 -6.32 -6.94 -1.85
CA MET A 67 -6.34 -8.09 -0.96
C MET A 67 -7.74 -8.71 -0.90
N VAL A 68 -7.80 -10.03 -0.85
CA VAL A 68 -9.07 -10.77 -0.71
C VAL A 68 -8.95 -11.86 0.33
N ASP A 69 -10.08 -12.20 0.96
CA ASP A 69 -10.16 -13.26 1.96
C ASP A 69 -10.18 -14.65 1.29
N ARG A 70 -9.04 -15.06 0.72
CA ARG A 70 -8.85 -16.38 0.11
C ARG A 70 -7.67 -17.11 0.71
N LYS A 71 -7.96 -18.18 1.44
CA LYS A 71 -6.99 -19.17 1.92
C LYS A 71 -6.38 -19.96 0.76
N ILE A 72 -5.16 -20.44 0.95
CA ILE A 72 -4.42 -21.24 -0.05
C ILE A 72 -3.87 -22.51 0.58
N ARG A 73 -3.45 -23.47 -0.25
CA ARG A 73 -2.67 -24.62 0.19
C ARG A 73 -1.20 -24.47 -0.21
N ASN A 74 -0.30 -24.66 0.75
CA ASN A 74 1.14 -24.62 0.50
C ASN A 74 1.67 -25.96 -0.05
N GLU A 75 2.98 -26.01 -0.33
CA GLU A 75 3.65 -27.20 -0.89
C GLU A 75 3.62 -28.43 0.02
N TYR A 76 3.43 -28.22 1.32
CA TYR A 76 3.33 -29.27 2.33
C TYR A 76 1.89 -29.77 2.53
N GLY A 77 0.93 -29.18 1.81
CA GLY A 77 -0.49 -29.54 1.92
C GLY A 77 -1.25 -28.79 3.02
N ASP A 78 -0.58 -27.91 3.78
CA ASP A 78 -1.19 -27.14 4.85
C ASP A 78 -2.02 -25.97 4.30
N THR A 79 -3.11 -25.65 4.99
CA THR A 79 -3.94 -24.49 4.65
C THR A 79 -3.39 -23.24 5.31
N ILE A 80 -2.98 -22.27 4.50
CA ILE A 80 -2.52 -20.95 4.96
C ILE A 80 -3.67 -19.94 4.85
N GLY A 81 -3.75 -19.05 5.85
CA GLY A 81 -4.72 -17.95 5.89
C GLY A 81 -4.60 -16.98 4.70
N ALA A 82 -5.65 -16.19 4.48
CA ALA A 82 -5.68 -15.18 3.42
C ALA A 82 -4.61 -14.10 3.58
N LEU A 83 -4.23 -13.79 4.82
CA LEU A 83 -3.12 -12.95 5.23
C LEU A 83 -2.43 -13.63 6.41
N VAL A 84 -1.10 -13.71 6.36
CA VAL A 84 -0.25 -14.17 7.46
C VAL A 84 0.95 -13.24 7.58
N GLY A 85 1.26 -12.80 8.79
CA GLY A 85 2.43 -11.97 9.08
C GLY A 85 2.77 -11.98 10.56
N GLY A 86 4.05 -11.81 10.88
CA GLY A 86 4.57 -11.94 12.25
C GLY A 86 4.71 -13.40 12.73
N ARG A 87 4.99 -13.59 14.02
CA ARG A 87 5.11 -14.92 14.69
C ARG A 87 6.08 -15.91 14.03
N GLY A 88 7.29 -15.44 13.73
CA GLY A 88 8.33 -16.30 13.13
C GLY A 88 8.23 -16.43 11.61
N PHE A 89 7.22 -15.82 10.97
CA PHE A 89 7.27 -15.57 9.54
C PHE A 89 8.09 -14.30 9.28
N THR A 90 9.22 -14.45 8.61
CA THR A 90 10.07 -13.33 8.17
C THR A 90 9.40 -12.62 7.00
N GLY A 91 8.40 -11.77 7.28
CA GLY A 91 7.69 -11.00 6.29
C GLY A 91 6.17 -10.92 6.48
N VAL A 92 5.47 -10.72 5.38
CA VAL A 92 4.00 -10.87 5.27
C VAL A 92 3.65 -11.59 3.97
N GLU A 93 2.60 -12.40 3.98
CA GLU A 93 2.09 -13.10 2.81
C GLU A 93 0.57 -13.01 2.74
N PHE A 94 0.02 -12.69 1.57
CA PHE A 94 -1.42 -12.60 1.38
C PHE A 94 -1.89 -12.88 -0.03
N SER A 95 -3.19 -13.15 -0.14
CA SER A 95 -3.89 -13.36 -1.41
C SER A 95 -4.47 -12.04 -1.92
N ARG A 96 -4.24 -11.72 -3.19
CA ARG A 96 -4.83 -10.55 -3.85
C ARG A 96 -5.42 -10.88 -5.21
N ALA A 97 -6.48 -10.16 -5.56
CA ALA A 97 -7.10 -10.19 -6.88
C ALA A 97 -6.45 -9.18 -7.83
N GLY A 98 -7.08 -9.02 -8.99
CA GLY A 98 -6.76 -7.98 -9.96
C GLY A 98 -5.47 -8.21 -10.73
N HIS A 99 -5.08 -9.46 -10.95
CA HIS A 99 -4.15 -9.79 -12.02
C HIS A 99 -4.90 -9.69 -13.36
N PRO A 100 -4.63 -8.69 -14.22
CA PRO A 100 -5.38 -8.53 -15.46
C PRO A 100 -5.17 -9.76 -16.35
N ASN A 101 -6.26 -10.30 -16.90
CA ASN A 101 -6.24 -11.39 -17.86
C ASN A 101 -6.83 -10.95 -19.21
N PRO A 102 -6.26 -9.93 -19.87
CA PRO A 102 -6.79 -9.41 -21.14
C PRO A 102 -6.74 -10.45 -22.27
N ALA A 103 -5.87 -11.45 -22.16
CA ALA A 103 -5.73 -12.55 -23.12
C ALA A 103 -6.70 -13.73 -22.87
N GLY A 104 -7.54 -13.68 -21.83
CA GLY A 104 -8.63 -14.65 -21.62
C GLY A 104 -8.21 -16.08 -21.26
N PHE A 105 -7.00 -16.28 -20.74
CA PHE A 105 -6.54 -17.62 -20.34
C PHE A 105 -7.43 -18.22 -19.23
N LEU A 106 -7.66 -19.54 -19.21
CA LEU A 106 -8.34 -20.24 -18.10
C LEU A 106 -7.44 -20.32 -16.86
N ARG A 107 -7.21 -19.19 -16.21
CA ARG A 107 -6.50 -19.10 -14.93
C ARG A 107 -7.23 -18.19 -13.97
N SER A 108 -7.07 -18.45 -12.68
CA SER A 108 -7.56 -17.55 -11.65
C SER A 108 -6.87 -16.20 -11.76
N ASN A 109 -7.62 -15.10 -11.63
CA ASN A 109 -7.06 -13.73 -11.54
C ASN A 109 -6.44 -13.44 -10.15
N LEU A 110 -6.32 -14.49 -9.33
CA LEU A 110 -5.84 -14.41 -7.97
C LEU A 110 -4.37 -14.80 -7.90
N GLN A 111 -3.59 -14.01 -7.18
CA GLN A 111 -2.18 -14.25 -6.94
C GLN A 111 -1.90 -14.28 -5.45
N ARG A 112 -0.90 -15.07 -5.07
CA ARG A 112 -0.27 -14.99 -3.76
C ARG A 112 0.91 -14.03 -3.85
N VAL A 113 1.04 -13.13 -2.89
CA VAL A 113 2.12 -12.14 -2.80
C VAL A 113 2.74 -12.21 -1.42
N ALA A 114 4.06 -12.10 -1.34
CA ALA A 114 4.77 -11.93 -0.08
C ALA A 114 5.71 -10.72 -0.15
N TYR A 115 5.86 -10.02 0.97
CA TYR A 115 6.95 -9.09 1.20
C TYR A 115 7.89 -9.68 2.24
N VAL A 116 9.13 -9.90 1.84
CA VAL A 116 10.13 -10.60 2.64
C VAL A 116 11.40 -9.76 2.66
N PRO A 117 11.89 -9.35 3.83
CA PRO A 117 13.20 -8.71 3.92
C PRO A 117 14.29 -9.72 3.58
N ASP A 118 15.24 -9.31 2.77
CA ASP A 118 16.42 -10.10 2.38
C ASP A 118 17.64 -9.19 2.44
N GLN A 119 18.48 -9.39 3.46
CA GLN A 119 19.62 -8.54 3.78
C GLN A 119 19.20 -7.06 3.91
N ASP A 120 19.70 -6.19 3.05
CA ASP A 120 19.44 -4.75 2.98
C ASP A 120 18.30 -4.38 2.01
N THR A 121 17.54 -5.38 1.53
CA THR A 121 16.48 -5.18 0.55
C THR A 121 15.14 -5.70 1.03
N LEU A 122 14.05 -5.11 0.54
CA LEU A 122 12.71 -5.68 0.65
C LEU A 122 12.34 -6.31 -0.68
N LEU A 123 12.10 -7.63 -0.66
CA LEU A 123 11.66 -8.36 -1.84
C LEU A 123 10.14 -8.48 -1.87
N ARG A 124 9.56 -8.25 -3.03
CA ARG A 124 8.21 -8.67 -3.37
C ARG A 124 8.27 -10.00 -4.13
N GLN A 125 7.64 -11.03 -3.59
CA GLN A 125 7.55 -12.36 -4.18
C GLN A 125 6.13 -12.62 -4.66
N THR A 126 5.97 -13.23 -5.84
CA THR A 126 4.66 -13.60 -6.37
C THR A 126 4.59 -14.99 -6.95
N TRP A 127 3.47 -15.66 -6.68
CA TRP A 127 3.18 -16.97 -7.25
C TRP A 127 2.08 -16.86 -8.30
N ARG A 128 2.30 -17.53 -9.44
CA ARG A 128 1.35 -17.56 -10.57
C ARG A 128 0.19 -18.52 -10.36
N VAL A 129 0.37 -19.50 -9.47
CA VAL A 129 -0.64 -20.51 -9.12
C VAL A 129 -0.94 -20.38 -7.64
N LEU A 130 -2.23 -20.46 -7.31
CA LEU A 130 -2.73 -20.22 -5.97
C LEU A 130 -2.49 -21.39 -5.03
N ASP A 131 -2.65 -22.61 -5.54
CA ASP A 131 -2.28 -23.84 -4.84
C ASP A 131 -0.87 -24.23 -5.27
N ARG A 132 0.06 -24.25 -4.30
CA ARG A 132 1.47 -24.47 -4.60
C ARG A 132 1.68 -25.97 -4.86
N ALA A 133 1.81 -26.34 -6.13
CA ALA A 133 2.49 -27.60 -6.47
C ALA A 133 3.94 -27.51 -6.00
N GLN A 134 4.54 -28.63 -5.58
CA GLN A 134 5.86 -28.73 -4.94
C GLN A 134 7.01 -27.98 -5.66
N ASP A 135 6.86 -27.70 -6.96
CA ASP A 135 7.87 -27.05 -7.81
C ASP A 135 7.61 -25.57 -8.15
N SER A 136 6.59 -24.92 -7.56
CA SER A 136 6.23 -23.53 -7.88
C SER A 136 7.17 -22.53 -7.20
N ARG A 137 8.20 -22.05 -7.92
CA ARG A 137 9.11 -20.99 -7.45
C ARG A 137 8.45 -19.60 -7.61
N PRO A 138 8.59 -18.70 -6.62
CA PRO A 138 8.10 -17.33 -6.76
C PRO A 138 8.92 -16.53 -7.77
N ASP A 139 8.25 -15.66 -8.50
CA ASP A 139 8.88 -14.53 -9.18
C ASP A 139 9.28 -13.50 -8.11
N LYS A 140 10.57 -13.15 -8.04
CA LYS A 140 11.12 -12.19 -7.08
C LYS A 140 11.37 -10.84 -7.74
N GLN A 141 11.00 -9.76 -7.06
CA GLN A 141 11.24 -8.39 -7.48
C GLN A 141 11.79 -7.60 -6.28
N VAL A 142 12.91 -6.89 -6.45
CA VAL A 142 13.40 -5.92 -5.47
C VAL A 142 12.44 -4.74 -5.43
N LEU A 143 11.91 -4.42 -4.24
CA LEU A 143 10.95 -3.33 -4.05
C LEU A 143 11.67 -2.05 -3.60
N VAL A 144 12.50 -2.17 -2.57
CA VAL A 144 13.35 -1.10 -2.04
C VAL A 144 14.68 -1.70 -1.57
N GLU A 145 15.73 -0.89 -1.61
CA GLU A 145 17.10 -1.21 -1.19
C GLU A 145 17.57 -0.23 -0.10
N GLY A 146 18.57 -0.63 0.68
CA GLY A 146 19.13 0.14 1.78
C GLY A 146 18.23 0.19 3.01
N ILE A 147 17.43 -0.86 3.25
CA ILE A 147 16.64 -0.98 4.47
C ILE A 147 17.44 -1.72 5.55
N SER A 148 17.44 -1.20 6.76
CA SER A 148 17.97 -1.87 7.94
C SER A 148 16.88 -2.64 8.70
N ARG A 149 15.60 -2.23 8.54
CA ARG A 149 14.46 -2.90 9.18
C ARG A 149 13.20 -2.80 8.34
N PHE A 150 12.42 -3.88 8.37
CA PHE A 150 11.06 -3.94 7.86
C PHE A 150 10.15 -4.50 8.94
N SER A 151 9.04 -3.82 9.21
CA SER A 151 7.99 -4.35 10.07
C SER A 151 6.59 -4.00 9.55
N MET A 152 5.61 -4.79 9.96
CA MET A 152 4.22 -4.59 9.56
C MET A 152 3.29 -4.82 10.75
N ARG A 153 2.35 -3.90 10.96
CA ARG A 153 1.29 -4.01 11.95
C ARG A 153 -0.08 -4.03 11.28
N PHE A 154 -1.03 -4.63 11.96
CA PHE A 154 -2.36 -4.93 11.43
C PHE A 154 -3.43 -4.35 12.36
N LEU A 155 -4.35 -3.56 11.81
CA LEU A 155 -5.44 -2.96 12.58
C LEU A 155 -6.63 -3.94 12.63
N ASP A 156 -6.99 -4.39 13.83
CA ASP A 156 -8.12 -5.32 14.02
C ASP A 156 -9.49 -4.61 13.95
N GLU A 157 -10.58 -5.37 14.11
CA GLU A 157 -11.94 -4.82 14.09
C GLU A 157 -12.25 -3.89 15.28
N THR A 158 -11.45 -3.94 16.34
CA THR A 158 -11.57 -3.11 17.54
C THR A 158 -10.70 -1.86 17.50
N ASN A 159 -10.08 -1.56 16.35
CA ASN A 159 -9.11 -0.49 16.14
C ASN A 159 -7.83 -0.63 16.99
N LYS A 160 -7.40 -1.87 17.26
CA LYS A 160 -6.12 -2.16 17.92
C LYS A 160 -5.09 -2.63 16.90
N TRP A 161 -3.90 -2.06 16.98
CA TRP A 161 -2.74 -2.50 16.20
C TRP A 161 -2.16 -3.77 16.79
N LEU A 162 -1.97 -4.77 15.93
CA LEU A 162 -1.39 -6.07 16.25
C LEU A 162 -0.12 -6.30 15.44
N GLU A 163 0.90 -6.92 16.05
CA GLU A 163 2.17 -7.25 15.38
C GLU A 163 2.12 -8.56 14.59
N SER A 164 1.02 -9.29 14.69
CA SER A 164 0.84 -10.53 13.95
C SER A 164 -0.60 -10.71 13.49
N TRP A 165 -0.72 -11.33 12.32
CA TRP A 165 -1.99 -11.71 11.74
C TRP A 165 -1.94 -13.17 11.30
N PRO A 166 -2.99 -13.97 11.54
CA PRO A 166 -4.18 -13.65 12.33
C PRO A 166 -3.87 -13.44 13.83
N PRO A 167 -4.71 -12.69 14.58
CA PRO A 167 -4.58 -12.58 16.03
C PRO A 167 -4.56 -13.97 16.68
N THR A 168 -3.74 -14.17 17.71
CA THR A 168 -3.90 -15.38 18.55
C THR A 168 -5.24 -15.25 19.21
N GLN A 169 -6.15 -16.19 18.97
CA GLN A 169 -7.28 -16.35 19.85
C GLN A 169 -6.72 -16.58 21.25
N GLY A 170 -6.96 -15.63 22.17
CA GLY A 170 -6.76 -15.89 23.58
C GLY A 170 -7.55 -17.15 23.94
N SER A 171 -6.90 -18.08 24.63
CA SER A 171 -7.34 -19.36 25.17
C SER A 171 -8.83 -19.48 25.51
N SER A 172 -9.69 -19.56 24.50
CA SER A 172 -11.14 -19.80 24.62
C SER A 172 -11.67 -20.48 23.36
N ALA A 173 -10.88 -21.35 22.74
CA ALA A 173 -11.39 -22.26 21.71
C ALA A 173 -11.93 -23.50 22.43
N THR A 174 -13.22 -23.50 22.76
CA THR A 174 -13.94 -24.73 23.10
C THR A 174 -13.83 -25.70 21.91
N PRO A 175 -13.42 -26.97 22.11
CA PRO A 175 -13.37 -27.94 21.02
C PRO A 175 -14.77 -28.06 20.38
N GLY A 176 -14.89 -27.71 19.10
CA GLY A 176 -16.17 -27.71 18.38
C GLY A 176 -16.74 -26.33 18.04
N SER A 177 -16.15 -25.22 18.50
CA SER A 177 -16.47 -23.91 17.95
C SER A 177 -15.63 -23.68 16.69
N SER A 178 -16.28 -23.69 15.53
CA SER A 178 -15.68 -23.28 14.26
C SER A 178 -15.00 -21.92 14.45
N ALA A 179 -13.67 -21.90 14.43
CA ALA A 179 -12.88 -20.67 14.54
C ALA A 179 -13.50 -19.60 13.64
N THR A 180 -13.98 -18.51 14.24
CA THR A 180 -14.48 -17.36 13.48
C THR A 180 -13.47 -17.08 12.37
N PRO A 181 -13.86 -17.08 11.09
CA PRO A 181 -12.93 -16.78 10.02
C PRO A 181 -12.33 -15.42 10.36
N ALA A 182 -11.02 -15.40 10.62
CA ALA A 182 -10.32 -14.14 10.88
C ALA A 182 -10.54 -13.31 9.61
N SER A 183 -11.38 -12.28 9.74
CA SER A 183 -11.60 -11.29 8.71
C SER A 183 -10.26 -10.66 8.34
N LEU A 184 -10.15 -10.02 7.18
CA LEU A 184 -8.95 -9.24 6.90
C LEU A 184 -8.85 -8.07 7.91
N PRO A 185 -7.64 -7.60 8.25
CA PRO A 185 -7.49 -6.41 9.07
C PRO A 185 -8.11 -5.21 8.37
N GLN A 186 -8.50 -4.18 9.11
CA GLN A 186 -9.07 -2.96 8.54
C GLN A 186 -8.02 -2.11 7.82
N ALA A 187 -6.79 -2.14 8.34
CA ALA A 187 -5.65 -1.42 7.80
C ALA A 187 -4.34 -2.15 8.12
N VAL A 188 -3.32 -1.82 7.36
CA VAL A 188 -1.95 -2.30 7.53
C VAL A 188 -1.04 -1.10 7.62
N GLU A 189 -0.16 -1.10 8.61
CA GLU A 189 0.93 -0.14 8.72
C GLU A 189 2.23 -0.85 8.37
N VAL A 190 3.03 -0.19 7.54
CA VAL A 190 4.32 -0.67 7.07
C VAL A 190 5.38 0.32 7.51
N GLU A 191 6.33 -0.17 8.28
CA GLU A 191 7.48 0.58 8.76
C GLU A 191 8.72 0.08 8.02
N LEU A 192 9.40 1.02 7.36
CA LEU A 192 10.68 0.81 6.69
C LEU A 192 11.70 1.71 7.36
N GLU A 193 12.77 1.13 7.89
CA GLU A 193 13.92 1.87 8.39
C GLU A 193 15.03 1.82 7.36
N PHE A 194 15.50 2.99 6.96
CA PHE A 194 16.57 3.18 5.99
C PHE A 194 17.78 3.81 6.68
N ASP A 195 18.98 3.43 6.26
CA ASP A 195 20.21 4.00 6.80
C ASP A 195 20.38 5.48 6.43
N ASP A 196 19.89 5.88 5.25
CA ASP A 196 20.01 7.23 4.69
C ASP A 196 18.80 8.13 4.98
N LEU A 197 17.60 7.57 5.10
CA LEU A 197 16.34 8.32 5.22
C LEU A 197 15.66 8.20 6.59
N GLY A 198 16.16 7.33 7.48
CA GLY A 198 15.52 7.02 8.74
C GLY A 198 14.22 6.23 8.56
N ILE A 199 13.25 6.45 9.46
CA ILE A 199 12.01 5.65 9.52
C ILE A 199 10.93 6.27 8.62
N ILE A 200 10.39 5.46 7.71
CA ILE A 200 9.23 5.76 6.86
C ILE A 200 8.07 4.87 7.26
N ASN A 201 6.91 5.48 7.54
CA ASN A 201 5.68 4.78 7.89
C ASN A 201 4.60 4.98 6.82
N TRP A 202 4.06 3.89 6.29
CA TRP A 202 2.95 3.89 5.34
C TRP A 202 1.75 3.16 5.92
N ILE A 203 0.56 3.78 5.85
CA ILE A 203 -0.68 3.16 6.33
C ILE A 203 -1.62 2.96 5.14
N PHE A 204 -2.05 1.73 4.94
CA PHE A 204 -2.96 1.32 3.87
C PHE A 204 -4.26 0.78 4.46
N ARG A 205 -5.39 1.29 4.00
CA ARG A 205 -6.70 0.71 4.31
C ARG A 205 -6.92 -0.52 3.42
N LEU A 206 -7.40 -1.61 4.00
CA LEU A 206 -7.73 -2.81 3.24
C LEU A 206 -9.22 -2.83 2.81
N PRO A 207 -9.56 -3.57 1.74
CA PRO A 207 -10.95 -3.81 1.38
C PRO A 207 -11.68 -4.51 2.52
N GLN A 208 -12.74 -3.89 3.03
CA GLN A 208 -13.59 -4.56 3.99
C GLN A 208 -14.51 -5.53 3.24
N ALA A 209 -14.55 -6.79 3.67
CA ALA A 209 -15.57 -7.72 3.22
C ALA A 209 -16.95 -7.10 3.51
N PHE A 210 -17.80 -7.01 2.49
CA PHE A 210 -19.16 -6.51 2.64
C PHE A 210 -19.90 -7.34 3.71
N LYS A 211 -20.11 -6.76 4.89
CA LYS A 211 -21.00 -7.32 5.91
C LYS A 211 -22.41 -6.80 5.59
N PRO A 212 -23.34 -7.62 5.04
CA PRO A 212 -24.72 -7.15 4.87
C PRO A 212 -25.23 -6.70 6.24
N GLY A 213 -25.75 -5.47 6.30
CA GLY A 213 -26.33 -4.94 7.52
C GLY A 213 -27.34 -5.95 8.10
N LYS A 214 -27.34 -6.15 9.42
CA LYS A 214 -28.36 -6.96 10.08
C LYS A 214 -29.72 -6.47 9.59
N LYS A 215 -30.48 -7.31 8.88
CA LYS A 215 -31.88 -7.01 8.58
C LYS A 215 -32.56 -6.83 9.93
N THR A 216 -32.85 -5.59 10.31
CA THR A 216 -33.79 -5.32 11.40
C THR A 216 -35.06 -6.05 11.00
N PRO A 217 -35.57 -7.01 11.79
CA PRO A 217 -36.84 -7.66 11.48
C PRO A 217 -37.86 -6.55 11.31
N ALA A 218 -38.50 -6.50 10.15
CA ALA A 218 -39.56 -5.54 9.86
C ALA A 218 -40.58 -5.64 11.01
N GLY A 219 -40.74 -4.55 11.75
CA GLY A 219 -41.71 -4.47 12.83
C GLY A 219 -43.07 -4.93 12.31
N LYS A 220 -43.67 -5.90 12.99
CA LYS A 220 -45.02 -6.37 12.72
C LYS A 220 -45.94 -5.15 12.67
N PRO A 221 -46.75 -4.94 11.61
CA PRO A 221 -47.66 -3.81 11.57
C PRO A 221 -48.61 -3.89 12.78
N PRO A 222 -48.95 -2.76 13.41
CA PRO A 222 -49.81 -2.75 14.59
C PRO A 222 -51.16 -3.40 14.24
N ALA A 223 -51.60 -4.32 15.10
CA ALA A 223 -52.90 -4.94 14.99
C ALA A 223 -53.98 -3.84 15.07
N GLY A 224 -54.75 -3.69 13.98
CA GLY A 224 -55.90 -2.80 13.95
C GLY A 224 -56.93 -3.23 15.01
N GLY A 225 -57.12 -2.38 16.02
CA GLY A 225 -58.20 -2.52 16.98
C GLY A 225 -59.53 -2.17 16.32
N ASN A 226 -60.34 -3.17 16.02
CA ASN A 226 -61.73 -2.99 15.63
C ASN A 226 -62.56 -2.64 16.88
N ASN A 227 -62.83 -1.35 17.08
CA ASN A 227 -63.94 -0.90 17.92
C ASN A 227 -65.13 -0.57 17.02
N ALA A 228 -66.00 -1.55 16.79
CA ALA A 228 -67.34 -1.35 16.27
C ALA A 228 -68.34 -1.46 17.44
N PRO A 229 -69.21 -0.47 17.70
CA PRO A 229 -70.22 -0.60 18.73
C PRO A 229 -71.35 -1.51 18.25
N ALA A 230 -71.72 -2.46 19.11
CA ALA A 230 -72.89 -3.30 18.95
C ALA A 230 -74.17 -2.45 19.01
N ASN A 231 -74.98 -2.50 17.94
CA ASN A 231 -76.38 -2.10 18.01
C ASN A 231 -77.22 -3.21 17.35
N GLY A 232 -77.88 -4.00 18.19
CA GLY A 232 -78.84 -5.01 17.80
C GLY A 232 -80.12 -4.82 18.60
N GLY A 233 -81.21 -4.49 17.91
CA GLY A 233 -82.53 -4.36 18.53
C GLY A 233 -83.61 -3.97 17.52
N LYS A 234 -84.08 -4.96 16.74
CA LYS A 234 -85.29 -4.90 15.90
C LYS A 234 -86.56 -4.77 16.77
N VAL A 235 -87.55 -3.98 16.34
CA VAL A 235 -88.99 -4.37 16.32
C VAL A 235 -89.80 -3.44 15.37
N PRO A 236 -91.05 -3.74 14.95
CA PRO A 236 -91.46 -3.76 13.54
C PRO A 236 -92.59 -2.77 13.19
N VAL A 237 -92.96 -2.75 11.91
CA VAL A 237 -94.06 -1.94 11.34
C VAL A 237 -95.43 -2.64 11.50
N LYS A 238 -96.38 -1.94 12.12
CA LYS A 238 -97.86 -1.99 12.04
C LYS A 238 -98.31 -0.69 12.76
N GLY A 239 -99.09 0.26 12.26
CA GLY A 239 -100.26 0.23 11.39
C GLY A 239 -101.48 0.70 12.22
N ALA A 240 -102.19 1.72 11.72
CA ALA A 240 -103.54 2.21 12.07
C ALA A 240 -103.65 3.55 12.83
N GLY A 241 -104.54 4.41 12.31
CA GLY A 241 -105.13 5.58 12.99
C GLY A 241 -105.09 6.83 12.16
#